data_AF-A0A7J3LLP5-F1
#
_entry.id   AF-A0A7J3LLP5-F1
#
_cell.length_a   1.000
_cell.length_b   1.000
_cell.length_c   1.000
_cell.angle_alpha   90.00
_cell.angle_beta   90.00
_cell.angle_gamma   90.00
#
_symmetry.space_group_name_H-M   'P 1'
#
loop_
_entity.id
_entity.type
_entity.pdbx_description
1 polymer ?
#
loop_
_entity_poly.entity_id
_entity_poly.type
_entity_poly.pdbx_seq_one_letter_code
_entity_poly.pdbx_strand_id
1 'polypeptide(L)'
;MRYIILALIGILIVVGCSRGTIPPVEDTNQAAIKEAPKDMPKKETVTEQASARLKSIFSKVPQYKVTYQTSGMTGEGQMTQYFKGSSMRTDMNNMGREMRTYLLEKQLFTCNNAPSGWSCMKVDSAQTTDTESEIKQNIERYRTESLPGRVIAGASTECFKIFMDQGTSEYCYSKEGVPLYVKTESGKFMSEMTAISYSTSVSDSEFNLPAEAKTMPAGYPAGLPEGFPEDFELPEGLEIPDFP
;
A
#
# COMPACT_ATOMS: atom_id res chain seq x y z
N MET A 1 12.87 1.80 -24.62
CA MET A 1 12.35 0.94 -25.71
C MET A 1 10.90 0.65 -25.34
N ARG A 2 9.96 1.07 -26.20
CA ARG A 2 8.52 1.20 -25.93
C ARG A 2 7.78 -0.10 -26.27
N TYR A 3 6.94 -0.63 -25.39
CA TYR A 3 5.74 -1.39 -25.76
C TYR A 3 4.64 -1.20 -24.69
N ILE A 4 3.56 -0.55 -25.08
CA ILE A 4 2.27 -0.49 -24.38
C ILE A 4 1.39 -1.51 -25.08
N ILE A 5 0.98 -2.57 -24.40
CA ILE A 5 -0.04 -3.50 -24.89
C ILE A 5 -1.32 -3.20 -24.11
N LEU A 6 -2.24 -2.51 -24.77
CA LEU A 6 -3.62 -2.30 -24.33
C LEU A 6 -4.39 -3.60 -24.56
N ALA A 7 -4.75 -4.31 -23.49
CA ALA A 7 -5.73 -5.39 -23.54
C ALA A 7 -7.12 -4.81 -23.26
N LEU A 8 -7.93 -4.71 -24.31
CA LEU A 8 -9.36 -4.40 -24.26
C LEU A 8 -10.12 -5.64 -23.77
N ILE A 9 -10.55 -5.64 -22.51
CA ILE A 9 -11.52 -6.61 -21.99
C ILE A 9 -12.91 -5.98 -22.09
N GLY A 10 -13.68 -6.44 -23.07
CA GLY A 10 -15.10 -6.10 -23.22
C GLY A 10 -15.92 -6.83 -22.16
N ILE A 11 -16.29 -6.14 -21.09
CA ILE A 11 -17.23 -6.64 -20.09
C ILE A 11 -18.66 -6.46 -20.63
N LEU A 12 -19.32 -7.58 -20.91
CA LEU A 12 -20.73 -7.66 -21.27
C LEU A 12 -21.57 -7.51 -19.98
N ILE A 13 -22.10 -6.32 -19.73
CA ILE A 13 -22.98 -6.05 -18.59
C ILE A 13 -24.39 -6.54 -18.92
N VAL A 14 -24.83 -7.62 -18.30
CA VAL A 14 -26.23 -8.04 -18.28
C VAL A 14 -26.97 -7.21 -17.23
N VAL A 15 -27.72 -6.21 -17.69
CA VAL A 15 -28.58 -5.36 -16.86
C VAL A 15 -29.84 -6.13 -16.47
N GLY A 16 -29.88 -6.63 -15.24
CA GLY A 16 -31.10 -7.11 -14.59
C GLY A 16 -31.89 -5.93 -14.02
N CYS A 17 -32.98 -5.54 -14.69
CA CYS A 17 -33.92 -4.53 -14.22
C CYS A 17 -34.81 -5.08 -13.08
N SER A 18 -34.44 -4.86 -11.83
CA SER A 18 -35.38 -4.98 -10.70
C SER A 18 -36.09 -3.63 -10.49
N ARG A 19 -37.33 -3.54 -10.99
CA ARG A 19 -38.25 -2.42 -10.75
C ARG A 19 -38.67 -2.42 -9.28
N GLY A 20 -38.02 -1.60 -8.46
CA GLY A 20 -38.52 -1.19 -7.14
C GLY A 20 -39.38 0.06 -7.26
N THR A 21 -40.65 -0.06 -6.90
CA THR A 21 -41.62 1.05 -6.82
C THR A 21 -41.19 2.02 -5.71
N ILE A 22 -40.81 3.25 -6.07
CA ILE A 22 -40.49 4.31 -5.11
C ILE A 22 -41.81 5.01 -4.70
N PRO A 23 -42.13 5.15 -3.42
CA PRO A 23 -43.29 5.94 -2.97
C PRO A 23 -43.06 7.44 -3.23
N PRO A 24 -44.14 8.21 -3.48
CA PRO A 24 -44.05 9.65 -3.74
C PRO A 24 -43.53 10.39 -2.51
N VAL A 25 -42.47 11.17 -2.69
CA VAL A 25 -41.93 12.09 -1.68
C VAL A 25 -42.75 13.38 -1.74
N GLU A 26 -43.25 13.78 -0.57
CA GLU A 26 -44.05 14.96 -0.32
C GLU A 26 -43.14 16.21 -0.41
N ASP A 27 -43.46 17.11 -1.35
CA ASP A 27 -42.82 18.41 -1.52
C ASP A 27 -43.07 19.26 -0.27
N THR A 28 -42.01 19.60 0.48
CA THR A 28 -42.10 20.60 1.53
C THR A 28 -40.83 21.45 1.58
N ASN A 29 -41.06 22.76 1.41
CA ASN A 29 -40.18 23.90 1.69
C ASN A 29 -39.08 24.26 0.68
N GLN A 30 -39.50 24.99 -0.36
CA GLN A 30 -38.68 26.05 -0.97
C GLN A 30 -38.51 27.21 0.02
N ALA A 31 -37.43 27.18 0.80
CA ALA A 31 -36.90 28.35 1.48
C ALA A 31 -35.82 29.01 0.60
N ALA A 32 -35.92 30.34 0.49
CA ALA A 32 -35.10 31.23 -0.33
C ALA A 32 -33.62 30.86 -0.46
N ILE A 33 -33.20 30.57 -1.69
CA ILE A 33 -31.79 30.46 -2.08
C ILE A 33 -31.18 31.86 -2.06
N LYS A 34 -30.41 32.16 -1.02
CA LYS A 34 -29.50 33.31 -0.97
C LYS A 34 -28.48 33.15 -2.10
N GLU A 35 -28.30 34.19 -2.91
CA GLU A 35 -27.35 34.21 -4.02
C GLU A 35 -25.95 33.75 -3.57
N ALA A 36 -25.41 32.77 -4.28
CA ALA A 36 -24.08 32.22 -4.03
C ALA A 36 -23.00 33.29 -4.33
N PRO A 37 -21.96 33.41 -3.47
CA PRO A 37 -20.84 34.32 -3.71
C PRO A 37 -20.16 33.99 -5.05
N LYS A 38 -20.04 34.99 -5.94
CA LYS A 38 -19.45 34.86 -7.28
C LYS A 38 -17.93 34.76 -7.33
N ASP A 39 -17.25 34.72 -6.18
CA ASP A 39 -15.81 34.56 -6.09
C ASP A 39 -15.48 33.33 -5.25
N MET A 40 -15.52 32.15 -5.88
CA MET A 40 -14.85 30.98 -5.33
C MET A 40 -13.37 31.06 -5.70
N PRO A 41 -12.44 31.00 -4.73
CA PRO A 41 -11.01 31.01 -5.00
C PRO A 41 -10.65 29.85 -5.94
N LYS A 42 -9.86 30.18 -6.97
CA LYS A 42 -9.41 29.29 -8.04
C LYS A 42 -8.79 28.02 -7.42
N LYS A 43 -9.47 26.88 -7.60
CA LYS A 43 -9.14 25.55 -7.07
C LYS A 43 -7.75 25.02 -7.46
N GLU A 44 -7.08 25.65 -8.43
CA GLU A 44 -5.74 25.28 -8.90
C GLU A 44 -4.65 25.47 -7.83
N THR A 45 -4.75 26.50 -6.98
CA THR A 45 -3.64 26.88 -6.08
C THR A 45 -3.40 25.89 -4.92
N VAL A 46 -4.45 25.17 -4.49
CA VAL A 46 -4.37 24.29 -3.30
C VAL A 46 -3.70 22.95 -3.62
N THR A 47 -3.99 22.38 -4.80
CA THR A 47 -3.41 21.09 -5.24
C THR A 47 -1.91 21.21 -5.50
N GLU A 48 -1.47 22.30 -6.15
CA GLU A 48 -0.05 22.53 -6.47
C GLU A 48 0.80 22.62 -5.20
N GLN A 49 0.29 23.29 -4.17
CA GLN A 49 0.98 23.42 -2.88
C GLN A 49 1.12 22.07 -2.16
N ALA A 50 0.11 21.19 -2.23
CA ALA A 50 0.15 19.87 -1.60
C ALA A 50 1.21 18.97 -2.26
N SER A 51 1.23 18.89 -3.60
CA SER A 51 2.23 18.12 -4.34
C SER A 51 3.65 18.64 -4.09
N ALA A 52 3.85 19.96 -4.05
CA ALA A 52 5.16 20.56 -3.75
C ALA A 52 5.65 20.22 -2.33
N ARG A 53 4.76 20.26 -1.33
CA ARG A 53 5.08 19.88 0.05
C ARG A 53 5.43 18.40 0.17
N LEU A 54 4.64 17.52 -0.45
CA LEU A 54 4.92 16.08 -0.45
C LEU A 54 6.26 15.77 -1.14
N LYS A 55 6.54 16.41 -2.28
CA LYS A 55 7.83 16.29 -2.97
C LYS A 55 9.02 16.74 -2.10
N SER A 56 8.84 17.79 -1.32
CA SER A 56 9.83 18.25 -0.33
C SER A 56 10.08 17.19 0.76
N ILE A 57 9.02 16.52 1.24
CA ILE A 57 9.15 15.40 2.19
C ILE A 57 9.91 14.24 1.57
N PHE A 58 9.58 13.83 0.33
CA PHE A 58 10.30 12.75 -0.38
C PHE A 58 11.78 13.05 -0.66
N SER A 59 12.16 14.32 -0.66
CA SER A 59 13.56 14.74 -0.84
C SER A 59 14.37 14.59 0.45
N LYS A 60 13.71 14.41 1.61
CA LYS A 60 14.37 13.95 2.82
C LYS A 60 14.74 12.49 2.59
N VAL A 61 15.97 12.12 2.94
CA VAL A 61 16.42 10.72 2.93
C VAL A 61 16.45 10.28 4.39
N PRO A 62 15.30 9.94 4.99
CA PRO A 62 15.31 9.48 6.37
C PRO A 62 16.04 8.14 6.40
N GLN A 63 16.80 7.90 7.46
CA GLN A 63 17.06 6.53 7.92
C GLN A 63 16.05 6.28 9.04
N TYR A 64 15.37 5.13 9.03
CA TYR A 64 14.34 4.88 10.02
C TYR A 64 14.12 3.40 10.31
N LYS A 65 13.63 3.14 11.52
CA LYS A 65 12.99 1.89 11.93
C LYS A 65 11.58 2.24 12.37
N VAL A 66 10.56 1.63 11.76
CA VAL A 66 9.15 1.83 12.12
C VAL A 66 8.50 0.47 12.34
N THR A 67 7.77 0.32 13.44
CA THR A 67 6.90 -0.84 13.67
C THR A 67 5.46 -0.42 13.45
N TYR A 68 4.79 -1.07 12.51
CA TYR A 68 3.40 -0.83 12.11
C TYR A 68 2.47 -1.91 12.66
N GLN A 69 1.27 -1.48 13.06
CA GLN A 69 0.08 -2.32 13.02
C GLN A 69 -0.45 -2.30 11.59
N THR A 70 -0.70 -3.46 11.02
CA THR A 70 -1.19 -3.62 9.66
C THR A 70 -2.59 -4.21 9.66
N SER A 71 -3.44 -3.76 8.75
CA SER A 71 -4.73 -4.38 8.45
C SER A 71 -4.95 -4.42 6.93
N GLY A 72 -5.73 -5.38 6.45
CA GLY A 72 -6.04 -5.52 5.02
C GLY A 72 -6.62 -6.88 4.68
N MET A 73 -6.53 -7.26 3.40
CA MET A 73 -7.08 -8.53 2.91
C MET A 73 -6.52 -9.77 3.60
N THR A 74 -5.27 -9.74 4.06
CA THR A 74 -4.62 -10.85 4.76
C THR A 74 -4.85 -10.85 6.27
N GLY A 75 -5.73 -9.97 6.77
CA GLY A 75 -6.03 -9.81 8.19
C GLY A 75 -5.20 -8.74 8.88
N GLU A 76 -5.21 -8.78 10.22
CA GLU A 76 -4.41 -7.91 11.07
C GLU A 76 -3.04 -8.52 11.38
N GLY A 77 -2.02 -7.69 11.52
CA GLY A 77 -0.67 -8.14 11.80
C GLY A 77 0.26 -7.02 12.27
N GLN A 78 1.52 -7.39 12.54
CA GLN A 78 2.57 -6.42 12.81
C GLN A 78 3.71 -6.59 11.80
N MET A 79 4.24 -5.46 11.37
CA MET A 79 5.36 -5.37 10.45
C MET A 79 6.38 -4.38 11.00
N THR A 80 7.67 -4.68 10.93
CA THR A 80 8.71 -3.69 11.21
C THR A 80 9.53 -3.42 9.96
N GLN A 81 9.59 -2.16 9.53
CA GLN A 81 10.37 -1.73 8.39
C GLN A 81 11.62 -0.97 8.85
N TYR A 82 12.74 -1.26 8.21
CA TYR A 82 14.02 -0.60 8.37
C TYR A 82 14.42 -0.02 7.03
N PHE A 83 14.91 1.21 7.03
CA PHE A 83 15.37 1.89 5.82
C PHE A 83 16.62 2.70 6.13
N LYS A 84 17.66 2.57 5.29
CA LYS A 84 18.89 3.35 5.37
C LYS A 84 19.57 3.41 4.00
N GLY A 85 19.60 4.61 3.41
CA GLY A 85 20.19 4.81 2.08
C GLY A 85 19.42 4.04 0.99
N SER A 86 20.08 3.08 0.34
CA SER A 86 19.45 2.19 -0.65
C SER A 86 19.04 0.83 -0.08
N SER A 87 19.22 0.63 1.23
CA SER A 87 18.94 -0.64 1.91
C SER A 87 17.60 -0.57 2.63
N MET A 88 16.79 -1.60 2.44
CA MET A 88 15.52 -1.77 3.15
C MET A 88 15.45 -3.19 3.73
N ARG A 89 14.83 -3.32 4.89
CA ARG A 89 14.45 -4.61 5.47
C ARG A 89 13.02 -4.51 6.00
N THR A 90 12.24 -5.56 5.79
CA THR A 90 10.89 -5.68 6.33
C THR A 90 10.79 -6.99 7.10
N ASP A 91 10.47 -6.90 8.38
CA ASP A 91 10.19 -8.04 9.24
C ASP A 91 8.69 -8.22 9.37
N MET A 92 8.20 -9.44 9.18
CA MET A 92 6.81 -9.83 9.39
C MET A 92 6.76 -11.11 10.22
N ASN A 93 5.75 -11.22 11.08
CA ASN A 93 5.41 -12.48 11.72
C ASN A 93 4.03 -12.91 11.22
N ASN A 94 3.96 -14.07 10.57
CA ASN A 94 2.70 -14.64 10.13
C ASN A 94 2.55 -16.04 10.73
N MET A 95 1.52 -16.24 11.56
CA MET A 95 1.21 -17.52 12.21
C MET A 95 2.42 -18.13 12.96
N GLY A 96 3.20 -17.31 13.65
CA GLY A 96 4.37 -17.75 14.41
C GLY A 96 5.62 -18.04 13.57
N ARG A 97 5.58 -17.74 12.26
CA ARG A 97 6.75 -17.79 11.38
C ARG A 97 7.27 -16.39 11.15
N GLU A 98 8.52 -16.17 11.52
CA GLU A 98 9.22 -14.94 11.18
C GLU A 98 9.71 -14.99 9.74
N MET A 99 9.35 -13.97 8.97
CA MET A 99 9.83 -13.72 7.62
C MET A 99 10.52 -12.37 7.61
N ARG A 100 11.64 -12.29 6.88
CA ARG A 100 12.37 -11.05 6.65
C ARG A 100 12.65 -10.89 5.18
N THR A 101 12.28 -9.76 4.63
CA THR A 101 12.58 -9.38 3.25
C THR A 101 13.61 -8.27 3.27
N TYR A 102 14.64 -8.38 2.45
CA TYR A 102 15.71 -7.38 2.34
C TYR A 102 15.80 -6.89 0.89
N LEU A 103 15.94 -5.59 0.71
CA LEU A 103 16.37 -4.97 -0.54
C LEU A 103 17.76 -4.37 -0.29
N LEU A 104 18.81 -5.03 -0.77
CA LEU A 104 20.20 -4.60 -0.60
C LEU A 104 20.81 -4.38 -1.98
N GLU A 105 21.30 -3.18 -2.27
CA GLU A 105 21.92 -2.86 -3.56
C GLU A 105 21.05 -3.23 -4.78
N LYS A 106 19.72 -3.03 -4.68
CA LYS A 106 18.71 -3.43 -5.68
C LYS A 106 18.49 -4.95 -5.83
N GLN A 107 19.10 -5.75 -4.99
CA GLN A 107 18.88 -7.19 -4.92
C GLN A 107 17.86 -7.51 -3.81
N LEU A 108 16.80 -8.23 -4.17
CA LEU A 108 15.82 -8.72 -3.20
C LEU A 108 16.26 -10.06 -2.63
N PHE A 109 16.14 -10.20 -1.31
CA PHE A 109 16.33 -11.44 -0.57
C PHE A 109 15.13 -11.69 0.33
N THR A 110 14.73 -12.94 0.49
CA THR A 110 13.71 -13.36 1.44
C THR A 110 14.28 -14.43 2.34
N CYS A 111 14.19 -14.21 3.65
CA CYS A 111 14.64 -15.11 4.67
C CYS A 111 13.44 -15.56 5.51
N ASN A 112 13.36 -16.85 5.79
CA ASN A 112 12.33 -17.43 6.64
C ASN A 112 12.99 -18.15 7.81
N ASN A 113 12.41 -17.98 9.00
CA ASN A 113 12.81 -18.71 10.19
C ASN A 113 11.95 -19.98 10.31
N ALA A 114 12.57 -21.14 10.16
CA ALA A 114 11.94 -22.44 10.38
C ALA A 114 12.51 -23.08 11.66
N PRO A 115 11.93 -24.17 12.19
CA PRO A 115 12.51 -24.88 13.33
C PRO A 115 13.97 -25.33 13.11
N SER A 116 14.39 -25.52 11.86
CA SER A 116 15.77 -25.84 11.49
C SER A 116 16.70 -24.62 11.39
N GLY A 117 16.21 -23.42 11.71
CA GLY A 117 16.94 -22.15 11.61
C GLY A 117 16.53 -21.29 10.41
N TRP A 118 17.31 -20.24 10.18
CA TRP A 118 17.11 -19.30 9.08
C TRP A 118 17.54 -19.90 7.74
N SER A 119 16.70 -19.70 6.73
CA SER A 119 17.02 -19.98 5.32
C SER A 119 16.74 -18.75 4.49
N CYS A 120 17.73 -18.28 3.73
CA CYS A 120 17.64 -17.10 2.88
C CYS A 120 17.70 -17.50 1.40
N MET A 121 16.89 -16.83 0.59
CA MET A 121 16.85 -16.99 -0.85
C MET A 121 17.02 -15.64 -1.53
N LYS A 122 17.84 -15.62 -2.58
CA LYS A 122 17.98 -14.50 -3.51
C LYS A 122 16.89 -14.59 -4.58
N VAL A 123 16.21 -13.48 -4.86
CA VAL A 123 15.15 -13.39 -5.87
C VAL A 123 15.69 -12.64 -7.08
N ASP A 124 15.93 -13.36 -8.19
CA ASP A 124 16.65 -12.82 -9.37
C ASP A 124 15.88 -11.74 -10.15
N SER A 125 14.58 -11.61 -9.94
CA SER A 125 13.77 -10.56 -10.56
C SER A 125 12.61 -10.15 -9.67
N ALA A 126 12.88 -9.36 -8.65
CA ALA A 126 11.82 -8.61 -8.02
C ALA A 126 11.52 -7.41 -8.92
N GLN A 127 10.52 -7.53 -9.80
CA GLN A 127 9.78 -6.33 -10.19
C GLN A 127 9.01 -5.88 -8.96
N THR A 128 9.68 -5.16 -8.06
CA THR A 128 8.98 -4.46 -7.01
C THR A 128 8.19 -3.35 -7.70
N THR A 129 6.89 -3.54 -7.84
CA THR A 129 5.96 -2.43 -8.11
C THR A 129 5.91 -1.60 -6.84
N ASP A 130 6.99 -0.86 -6.60
CA ASP A 130 7.07 0.08 -5.49
C ASP A 130 6.25 1.30 -5.87
N THR A 131 4.95 1.23 -5.54
CA THR A 131 3.99 2.32 -5.73
C THR A 131 4.50 3.62 -5.14
N GLU A 132 5.25 3.59 -4.03
CA GLU A 132 5.82 4.79 -3.44
C GLU A 132 6.91 5.39 -4.35
N SER A 133 7.82 4.55 -4.89
CA SER A 133 8.82 5.01 -5.86
C SER A 133 8.17 5.57 -7.14
N GLU A 134 7.09 4.96 -7.61
CA GLU A 134 6.35 5.41 -8.80
C GLU A 134 5.70 6.79 -8.56
N ILE A 135 4.99 6.93 -7.44
CA ILE A 135 4.40 8.20 -6.97
C ILE A 135 5.49 9.26 -6.81
N LYS A 136 6.62 8.91 -6.18
CA LYS A 136 7.72 9.85 -5.94
C LYS A 136 8.32 10.39 -7.25
N GLN A 137 8.43 9.55 -8.27
CA GLN A 137 8.99 9.93 -9.57
C GLN A 137 8.01 10.70 -10.46
N ASN A 138 6.69 10.52 -10.26
CA ASN A 138 5.65 11.05 -11.13
C ASN A 138 4.58 11.84 -10.37
N ILE A 139 4.93 12.46 -9.23
CA ILE A 139 3.95 13.09 -8.32
C ILE A 139 3.12 14.17 -9.01
N GLU A 140 3.67 14.84 -10.02
CA GLU A 140 2.98 15.85 -10.82
C GLU A 140 1.85 15.29 -11.70
N ARG A 141 1.81 13.97 -11.93
CA ARG A 141 0.72 13.30 -12.66
C ARG A 141 -0.48 13.02 -11.78
N TYR A 142 -0.29 13.02 -10.46
CA TYR A 142 -1.31 12.67 -9.50
C TYR A 142 -1.92 13.92 -8.87
N ARG A 143 -3.24 13.90 -8.70
CA ARG A 143 -3.89 14.89 -7.84
C ARG A 143 -3.53 14.56 -6.40
N THR A 144 -2.96 15.54 -5.69
CA THR A 144 -2.59 15.41 -4.28
C THR A 144 -3.36 16.44 -3.46
N GLU A 145 -3.91 16.01 -2.33
CA GLU A 145 -4.61 16.87 -1.38
C GLU A 145 -3.94 16.80 -0.01
N SER A 146 -3.81 17.96 0.65
CA SER A 146 -3.42 17.98 2.06
C SER A 146 -4.60 17.55 2.92
N LEU A 147 -4.35 16.65 3.86
CA LEU A 147 -5.31 16.25 4.89
C LEU A 147 -4.96 16.93 6.21
N PRO A 148 -5.90 17.03 7.17
CA PRO A 148 -5.57 17.40 8.54
C PRO A 148 -4.48 16.47 9.11
N GLY A 149 -3.49 17.05 9.77
CA GLY A 149 -2.43 16.30 10.42
C GLY A 149 -2.96 15.45 11.58
N ARG A 150 -2.25 14.36 11.89
CA ARG A 150 -2.58 13.42 12.98
C ARG A 150 -1.42 13.34 13.97
N VAL A 151 -1.69 12.85 15.18
CA VAL A 151 -0.63 12.41 16.11
C VAL A 151 -0.55 10.90 16.05
N ILE A 152 0.59 10.36 15.57
CA ILE A 152 0.79 8.92 15.36
C ILE A 152 2.15 8.54 15.96
N ALA A 153 2.19 7.46 16.75
CA ALA A 153 3.38 7.07 17.52
C ALA A 153 4.01 8.23 18.33
N GLY A 154 3.17 9.14 18.86
CA GLY A 154 3.59 10.31 19.62
C GLY A 154 4.12 11.49 18.79
N ALA A 155 4.17 11.40 17.46
CA ALA A 155 4.64 12.47 16.59
C ALA A 155 3.51 13.15 15.83
N SER A 156 3.60 14.47 15.68
CA SER A 156 2.73 15.23 14.77
C SER A 156 3.11 14.94 13.31
N THR A 157 2.11 14.77 12.46
CA THR A 157 2.29 14.36 11.06
C THR A 157 1.72 15.35 10.06
N GLU A 158 2.32 15.38 8.86
CA GLU A 158 1.75 16.00 7.66
C GLU A 158 1.13 14.89 6.80
N CYS A 159 -0.18 14.98 6.55
CA CYS A 159 -0.93 13.95 5.85
C CYS A 159 -1.35 14.40 4.44
N PHE A 160 -1.31 13.47 3.49
CA PHE A 160 -1.63 13.70 2.09
C PHE A 160 -2.50 12.57 1.56
N LYS A 161 -3.47 12.91 0.70
CA LYS A 161 -4.23 11.96 -0.11
C LYS A 161 -3.83 12.08 -1.56
N ILE A 162 -3.50 10.97 -2.18
CA ILE A 162 -3.06 10.87 -3.56
C ILE A 162 -4.11 10.09 -4.32
N PHE A 163 -4.64 10.68 -5.39
CA PHE A 163 -5.64 10.07 -6.25
C PHE A 163 -4.93 9.48 -7.47
N MET A 164 -5.00 8.16 -7.61
CA MET A 164 -4.43 7.38 -8.71
C MET A 164 -5.57 6.86 -9.60
N ASP A 165 -5.25 6.40 -10.81
CA ASP A 165 -6.26 5.96 -11.78
C ASP A 165 -7.17 4.84 -11.25
N GLN A 166 -6.64 3.94 -10.41
CA GLN A 166 -7.36 2.78 -9.89
C GLN A 166 -7.67 2.86 -8.39
N GLY A 167 -7.40 3.99 -7.74
CA GLY A 167 -7.54 4.05 -6.29
C GLY A 167 -7.06 5.33 -5.63
N THR A 168 -6.94 5.28 -4.31
CA THR A 168 -6.34 6.36 -3.54
C THR A 168 -5.32 5.81 -2.55
N SER A 169 -4.31 6.61 -2.25
CA SER A 169 -3.39 6.34 -1.15
C SER A 169 -3.32 7.53 -0.22
N GLU A 170 -3.39 7.27 1.08
CA GLU A 170 -3.16 8.27 2.13
C GLU A 170 -1.83 8.00 2.80
N TYR A 171 -1.00 9.02 2.92
CA TYR A 171 0.28 8.95 3.59
C TYR A 171 0.37 10.04 4.66
N CYS A 172 0.83 9.70 5.86
CA CYS A 172 1.20 10.69 6.87
C CYS A 172 2.67 10.55 7.25
N TYR A 173 3.41 11.66 7.19
CA TYR A 173 4.84 11.68 7.46
C TYR A 173 5.15 12.46 8.73
N SER A 174 6.16 12.02 9.48
CA SER A 174 6.76 12.81 10.56
C SER A 174 7.48 14.05 9.99
N LYS A 175 7.90 14.96 10.88
CA LYS A 175 8.72 16.13 10.49
C LYS A 175 10.03 15.73 9.81
N GLU A 176 10.59 14.59 10.18
CA GLU A 176 11.82 14.02 9.60
C GLU A 176 11.58 13.31 8.25
N GLY A 177 10.32 13.15 7.84
CA GLY A 177 9.93 12.47 6.60
C GLY A 177 9.74 10.97 6.75
N VAL A 178 9.61 10.44 7.98
CA VAL A 178 9.32 9.02 8.21
C VAL A 178 7.84 8.73 7.95
N PRO A 179 7.47 7.73 7.13
CA PRO A 179 6.07 7.38 6.90
C PRO A 179 5.50 6.73 8.16
N LEU A 180 4.57 7.39 8.84
CA LEU A 180 3.92 6.88 10.06
C LEU A 180 2.52 6.33 9.80
N TYR A 181 1.94 6.63 8.64
CA TYR A 181 0.68 6.08 8.20
C TYR A 181 0.72 5.87 6.69
N VAL A 182 0.22 4.71 6.26
CA VAL A 182 -0.02 4.40 4.85
C VAL A 182 -1.35 3.70 4.75
N LYS A 183 -2.26 4.22 3.95
CA LYS A 183 -3.49 3.53 3.55
C LYS A 183 -3.57 3.50 2.04
N THR A 184 -3.88 2.35 1.46
CA THR A 184 -4.13 2.23 0.02
C THR A 184 -5.46 1.54 -0.19
N GLU A 185 -6.29 2.14 -1.06
CA GLU A 185 -7.62 1.67 -1.44
C GLU A 185 -7.67 1.58 -2.96
N SER A 186 -7.93 0.39 -3.51
CA SER A 186 -8.04 0.14 -4.95
C SER A 186 -9.11 -0.91 -5.24
N GLY A 187 -10.30 -0.47 -5.65
CA GLY A 187 -11.46 -1.36 -5.83
C GLY A 187 -11.85 -2.06 -4.53
N LYS A 188 -11.73 -3.40 -4.49
CA LYS A 188 -11.97 -4.21 -3.28
C LYS A 188 -10.72 -4.39 -2.40
N PHE A 189 -9.55 -3.99 -2.90
CA PHE A 189 -8.31 -4.09 -2.16
C PHE A 189 -8.17 -2.90 -1.21
N MET A 190 -7.93 -3.19 0.07
CA MET A 190 -7.59 -2.20 1.08
C MET A 190 -6.41 -2.73 1.91
N SER A 191 -5.44 -1.85 2.14
CA SER A 191 -4.34 -2.10 3.07
C SER A 191 -4.08 -0.83 3.88
N GLU A 192 -3.88 -0.99 5.18
CA GLU A 192 -3.60 0.09 6.10
C GLU A 192 -2.44 -0.30 7.03
N MET A 193 -1.52 0.63 7.24
CA MET A 193 -0.36 0.50 8.09
C MET A 193 -0.29 1.74 8.99
N THR A 194 -0.40 1.55 10.31
CA THR A 194 -0.31 2.61 11.30
C THR A 194 0.87 2.37 12.21
N ALA A 195 1.80 3.32 12.31
CA ALA A 195 2.98 3.19 13.15
C ALA A 195 2.60 3.15 14.64
N ILE A 196 3.12 2.13 15.33
CA ILE A 196 3.05 1.95 16.79
C ILE A 196 4.25 2.64 17.44
N SER A 197 5.42 2.53 16.81
CA SER A 197 6.67 3.18 17.26
C SER A 197 7.57 3.47 16.07
N TYR A 198 8.45 4.48 16.21
CA TYR A 198 9.48 4.75 15.21
C TYR A 198 10.77 5.29 15.84
N SER A 199 11.87 5.15 15.10
CA SER A 199 13.19 5.71 15.39
C SER A 199 13.83 6.19 14.09
N THR A 200 14.62 7.26 14.16
CA THR A 200 15.41 7.80 13.04
C THR A 200 16.87 7.32 13.06
N SER A 201 17.13 6.25 13.81
CA SER A 201 18.45 5.63 13.93
C SER A 201 18.37 4.16 13.58
N VAL A 202 19.21 3.73 12.63
CA VAL A 202 19.29 2.34 12.16
C VAL A 202 20.75 1.91 12.10
N SER A 203 21.06 0.82 12.80
CA SER A 203 22.37 0.18 12.75
C SER A 203 22.58 -0.51 11.41
N ASP A 204 23.81 -0.50 10.88
CA ASP A 204 24.15 -1.27 9.67
C ASP A 204 23.99 -2.78 9.87
N SER A 205 24.11 -3.26 11.11
CA SER A 205 23.92 -4.67 11.44
C SER A 205 22.49 -5.17 11.17
N GLU A 206 21.50 -4.26 11.08
CA GLU A 206 20.12 -4.62 10.76
C GLU A 206 19.98 -5.17 9.33
N PHE A 207 20.94 -4.88 8.45
CA PHE A 207 20.93 -5.29 7.05
C PHE A 207 21.77 -6.55 6.79
N ASN A 208 22.33 -7.16 7.83
CA ASN A 208 22.99 -8.47 7.70
C ASN A 208 21.94 -9.56 7.52
N LEU A 209 22.13 -10.41 6.50
CA LEU A 209 21.31 -11.60 6.32
C LEU A 209 21.58 -12.59 7.47
N PRO A 210 20.53 -13.22 8.03
CA PRO A 210 20.69 -14.17 9.14
C PRO A 210 21.26 -15.54 8.70
N ALA A 211 21.31 -15.81 7.40
CA ALA A 211 21.90 -17.00 6.80
C ALA A 211 22.45 -16.67 5.40
N GLU A 212 23.34 -17.52 4.90
CA GLU A 212 23.83 -17.41 3.52
C GLU A 212 22.67 -17.59 2.52
N ALA A 213 22.56 -16.66 1.57
CA ALA A 213 21.49 -16.68 0.58
C ALA A 213 21.77 -17.71 -0.51
N LYS A 214 20.80 -18.59 -0.75
CA LYS A 214 20.81 -19.52 -1.89
C LYS A 214 20.15 -18.85 -3.10
N THR A 215 20.67 -19.09 -4.29
CA THR A 215 20.01 -18.66 -5.52
C THR A 215 18.87 -19.61 -5.82
N MET A 216 17.67 -19.10 -6.14
CA MET A 216 16.59 -19.98 -6.60
C MET A 216 16.99 -20.63 -7.94
N PRO A 217 16.73 -21.93 -8.15
CA PRO A 217 16.94 -22.54 -9.45
C PRO A 217 16.15 -21.79 -10.53
N ALA A 218 16.84 -21.38 -11.60
CA ALA A 218 16.18 -20.80 -12.76
C ALA A 218 15.16 -21.82 -13.31
N GLY A 219 13.86 -21.46 -13.29
CA GLY A 219 12.78 -22.33 -13.77
C GLY A 219 11.62 -22.53 -12.81
N TYR A 220 11.71 -22.07 -11.56
CA TYR A 220 10.51 -21.89 -10.75
C TYR A 220 9.73 -20.68 -11.28
N PRO A 221 8.52 -20.87 -11.83
CA PRO A 221 7.70 -19.73 -12.26
C PRO A 221 7.47 -18.85 -11.03
N ALA A 222 7.88 -17.58 -11.11
CA ALA A 222 7.70 -16.60 -10.04
C ALA A 222 6.24 -16.15 -9.86
N GLY A 223 5.29 -16.82 -10.54
CA GLY A 223 3.86 -16.65 -10.37
C GLY A 223 3.28 -17.78 -9.54
N LEU A 224 2.19 -17.49 -8.83
CA LEU A 224 1.17 -18.52 -8.59
C LEU A 224 0.94 -19.24 -9.93
N PRO A 225 0.85 -20.58 -9.96
CA PRO A 225 0.62 -21.31 -11.20
C PRO A 225 -0.55 -20.64 -11.94
N GLU A 226 -0.30 -20.10 -13.15
CA GLU A 226 -1.32 -19.58 -14.05
C GLU A 226 -2.23 -20.76 -14.42
N GLY A 227 -3.23 -20.99 -13.58
CA GLY A 227 -3.98 -22.25 -13.59
C GLY A 227 -4.40 -22.74 -12.22
N PHE A 228 -4.57 -21.85 -11.23
CA PHE A 228 -5.66 -22.12 -10.28
C PHE A 228 -6.94 -22.05 -11.13
N PRO A 229 -7.65 -23.16 -11.34
CA PRO A 229 -8.87 -23.12 -12.13
C PRO A 229 -9.80 -22.09 -11.47
N GLU A 230 -10.29 -21.13 -12.26
CA GLU A 230 -11.37 -20.23 -11.80
C GLU A 230 -12.61 -21.04 -11.35
N ASP A 231 -12.66 -22.30 -11.79
CA ASP A 231 -13.67 -23.30 -11.51
C ASP A 231 -13.18 -24.37 -10.52
N PHE A 232 -12.36 -24.03 -9.51
CA PHE A 232 -12.15 -24.96 -8.39
C PHE A 232 -13.47 -25.09 -7.61
N GLU A 233 -14.39 -25.91 -8.14
CA GLU A 233 -15.56 -26.37 -7.42
C GLU A 233 -15.05 -27.16 -6.22
N LEU A 234 -15.30 -26.63 -5.02
CA LEU A 234 -15.13 -27.41 -3.80
C LEU A 234 -15.95 -28.69 -3.98
N PRO A 235 -15.35 -29.88 -3.80
CA PRO A 235 -16.09 -31.12 -3.99
C PRO A 235 -17.35 -31.08 -3.11
N GLU A 236 -18.51 -31.33 -3.73
CA GLU A 236 -19.78 -31.43 -3.00
C GLU A 236 -19.61 -32.45 -1.87
N GLY A 237 -19.86 -32.02 -0.63
CA GLY A 237 -19.74 -32.85 0.56
C GLY A 237 -18.42 -32.72 1.34
N LEU A 238 -17.51 -31.79 0.99
CA LEU A 238 -16.44 -31.42 1.91
C LEU A 238 -17.03 -30.56 3.04
N GLU A 239 -17.38 -31.21 4.15
CA GLU A 239 -17.74 -30.51 5.38
C GLU A 239 -16.51 -29.72 5.86
N ILE A 240 -16.60 -28.39 5.77
CA ILE A 240 -15.62 -27.50 6.39
C ILE A 240 -15.78 -27.73 7.90
N PRO A 241 -14.78 -28.27 8.60
CA PRO A 241 -14.91 -28.46 10.04
C PRO A 241 -15.16 -27.09 10.68
N ASP A 242 -16.18 -27.02 11.53
CA ASP A 242 -16.45 -25.86 12.37
C ASP A 242 -15.18 -25.56 13.17
N PHE A 243 -14.49 -24.46 12.81
CA PHE A 243 -13.36 -23.98 13.59
C PHE A 243 -13.90 -23.36 14.89
N PRO A 244 -13.39 -23.77 16.06
CA PRO A 244 -13.80 -23.22 17.35
C PRO A 244 -13.37 -21.77 17.57
#